data_AF-E6M3C0-F1
#
_entry.id   AF-E6M3C0-F1
#
_cell.length_a   1.000
_cell.length_b   1.000
_cell.length_c   1.000
_cell.angle_alpha   90.00
_cell.angle_beta   90.00
_cell.angle_gamma   90.00
#
_symmetry.space_group_name_H-M   'P 1'
#
loop_
_entity.id
_entity.type
_entity.pdbx_description
1 polymer ?
#
loop_
_entity_poly.entity_id
_entity_poly.type
_entity_poly.pdbx_seq_one_letter_code
_entity_poly.pdbx_strand_id
1 'polypeptide(L)'
;MAHISVVTPVRPPVPKLVNVAAYARVSTNGAEQLASLSAQVSYYSRLIQSTPGWAYAGVFTDEGITGTSTKSRQGLADLLKGARSGGVDIVLCKSISRLARNTVDLLATVRELKDLGVAVRFERERIDTLSADGELLLTLLASFAQEESRSLSQNVKWAIRNRYKSGGTNSFVVYGYHWTDGEFTIIDEEAKIVRLLFANYLDGISPEKTATMLNEQGKRSRGGGRFYGSVFRRMLENERYKGCQMLQKMYRPTIQAPTRSFNDGELPRYWVEQALPAIIDEAMFDAVQAEIAYRREVGPAATPSKNTGVFTGRICCAVCGKNYQRKTRTYKSGTSYKFWRCWSACTGNGNPCGGHNLRETLLEQVCADMLGTQGFDPVSVGEQVVMIEAFEHQLTFHLADGTMTPVGLTSEGRLA
;
A
#
# COMPACT_ATOMS: atom_id res chain seq x y z
N MET A 1 71.61 -20.70 29.84
CA MET A 1 70.49 -21.21 30.66
C MET A 1 69.27 -21.29 29.76
N ALA A 2 68.63 -22.46 29.65
CA ALA A 2 67.45 -22.62 28.80
C ALA A 2 66.25 -21.89 29.42
N HIS A 3 65.53 -21.14 28.59
CA HIS A 3 64.33 -20.43 29.00
C HIS A 3 63.19 -21.46 29.12
N ILE A 4 62.78 -21.78 30.34
CA ILE A 4 61.70 -22.72 30.61
C ILE A 4 60.41 -21.92 30.76
N SER A 5 59.50 -22.07 29.81
CA SER A 5 58.14 -21.52 29.89
C SER A 5 57.24 -22.50 30.64
N VAL A 6 56.74 -22.10 31.80
CA VAL A 6 55.76 -22.87 32.56
C VAL A 6 54.40 -22.69 31.87
N VAL A 7 53.83 -23.78 31.34
CA VAL A 7 52.49 -23.80 30.75
C VAL A 7 51.56 -24.53 31.69
N THR A 8 50.49 -23.86 32.11
CA THR A 8 49.43 -24.46 32.93
C THR A 8 48.56 -25.36 32.05
N PRO A 9 48.29 -26.63 32.41
CA PRO A 9 47.42 -27.48 31.62
C PRO A 9 46.00 -26.89 31.59
N VAL A 10 45.48 -26.65 30.38
CA VAL A 10 44.06 -26.35 30.18
C VAL A 10 43.27 -27.56 30.64
N ARG A 11 42.57 -27.47 31.78
CA ARG A 11 41.65 -28.54 32.18
C ARG A 11 40.63 -28.71 31.06
N PRO A 12 40.39 -29.95 30.57
CA PRO A 12 39.35 -30.16 29.58
C PRO A 12 38.04 -29.61 30.15
N PRO A 13 37.29 -28.80 29.38
CA PRO A 13 36.02 -28.28 29.84
C PRO A 13 35.13 -29.45 30.24
N VAL A 14 34.45 -29.33 31.38
CA VAL A 14 33.46 -30.33 31.80
C VAL A 14 32.43 -30.44 30.66
N PRO A 15 32.16 -31.65 30.12
CA PRO A 15 31.23 -31.78 29.01
C PRO A 15 29.86 -31.26 29.45
N LYS A 16 29.43 -30.17 28.82
CA LYS A 16 28.13 -29.55 29.09
C LYS A 16 27.05 -30.55 28.66
N LEU A 17 26.16 -30.91 29.59
CA LEU A 17 25.01 -31.75 29.26
C LEU A 17 24.11 -31.01 28.28
N VAL A 18 23.59 -31.75 27.30
CA VAL A 18 22.66 -31.24 26.29
C VAL A 18 21.25 -31.30 26.87
N ASN A 19 20.56 -30.17 26.99
CA ASN A 19 19.20 -30.12 27.53
C ASN A 19 18.21 -30.65 26.50
N VAL A 20 17.59 -31.78 26.79
CA VAL A 20 16.69 -32.45 25.85
C VAL A 20 15.26 -32.43 26.40
N ALA A 21 14.36 -31.91 25.58
CA ALA A 21 12.92 -31.96 25.80
C ALA A 21 12.26 -32.89 24.77
N ALA A 22 11.03 -33.34 25.05
CA ALA A 22 10.21 -34.02 24.05
C ALA A 22 8.85 -33.36 23.90
N TYR A 23 8.24 -33.48 22.72
CA TYR A 23 6.89 -33.02 22.46
C TYR A 23 6.00 -34.16 21.95
N ALA A 24 4.89 -34.39 22.64
CA ALA A 24 3.91 -35.42 22.31
C ALA A 24 2.50 -34.85 22.21
N ARG A 25 1.68 -35.41 21.30
CA ARG A 25 0.27 -35.01 21.16
C ARG A 25 -0.64 -36.16 20.75
N VAL A 26 -1.88 -36.11 21.21
CA VAL A 26 -2.95 -37.04 20.84
C VAL A 26 -4.12 -36.32 20.16
N SER A 27 -4.86 -37.02 19.31
CA SER A 27 -5.87 -36.44 18.42
C SER A 27 -7.25 -36.24 19.06
N THR A 28 -7.53 -36.83 20.23
CA THR A 28 -8.86 -36.84 20.88
C THR A 28 -8.79 -37.18 22.38
N ASN A 29 -9.80 -36.78 23.17
CA ASN A 29 -9.90 -36.95 24.64
C ASN A 29 -10.48 -38.31 25.10
N GLY A 30 -10.14 -39.41 24.42
CA GLY A 30 -10.59 -40.75 24.83
C GLY A 30 -9.68 -41.39 25.88
N ALA A 31 -10.21 -42.26 26.75
CA ALA A 31 -9.45 -42.95 27.80
C ALA A 31 -8.26 -43.77 27.27
N GLU A 32 -8.41 -44.43 26.11
CA GLU A 32 -7.33 -45.15 25.43
C GLU A 32 -6.22 -44.22 24.91
N GLN A 33 -6.57 -42.99 24.51
CA GLN A 33 -5.62 -41.99 24.02
C GLN A 33 -4.87 -41.31 25.18
N LEU A 34 -5.50 -41.14 26.34
CA LEU A 34 -4.82 -40.70 27.57
C LEU A 34 -3.77 -41.72 28.03
N ALA A 35 -4.09 -43.02 27.95
CA ALA A 35 -3.11 -44.09 28.17
C ALA A 35 -1.98 -44.06 27.14
N SER A 36 -2.28 -43.69 25.89
CA SER A 36 -1.26 -43.51 24.84
C SER A 36 -0.35 -42.30 25.07
N LEU A 37 -0.87 -41.21 25.63
CA LEU A 37 -0.10 -40.01 25.95
C LEU A 37 0.81 -40.26 27.16
N SER A 38 0.30 -40.89 28.22
CA SER A 38 1.10 -41.25 29.40
C SER A 38 2.22 -42.24 29.06
N ALA A 39 1.98 -43.16 28.13
CA ALA A 39 2.99 -44.05 27.58
C ALA A 39 4.08 -43.28 26.81
N GLN A 40 3.70 -42.27 26.00
CA GLN A 40 4.66 -41.40 25.30
C GLN A 40 5.50 -40.57 26.28
N VAL A 41 4.89 -39.96 27.30
CA VAL A 41 5.60 -39.24 28.35
C VAL A 41 6.60 -40.16 29.05
N SER A 42 6.15 -41.34 29.49
CA SER A 42 7.02 -42.31 30.18
C SER A 42 8.17 -42.79 29.29
N TYR A 43 7.92 -43.00 27.99
CA TYR A 43 8.93 -43.37 27.02
C TYR A 43 10.01 -42.28 26.90
N TYR A 44 9.61 -41.03 26.65
CA TYR A 44 10.51 -39.91 26.47
C TYR A 44 11.28 -39.54 27.73
N SER A 45 10.62 -39.53 28.89
CA SER A 45 11.29 -39.29 30.17
C SER A 45 12.39 -40.32 30.44
N ARG A 46 12.11 -41.61 30.21
CA ARG A 46 13.12 -42.67 30.35
C ARG A 46 14.24 -42.53 29.33
N LEU A 47 13.90 -42.35 28.05
CA LEU A 47 14.88 -42.22 26.98
C LEU A 47 15.88 -41.09 27.27
N ILE A 48 15.37 -39.93 27.70
CA ILE A 48 16.22 -38.77 27.98
C ILE A 48 17.12 -39.02 29.19
N GLN A 49 16.55 -39.56 30.27
CA GLN A 49 17.30 -39.80 31.51
C GLN A 49 18.30 -40.95 31.39
N SER A 50 18.05 -41.94 30.52
CA SER A 50 18.96 -43.08 30.31
C SER A 50 20.03 -42.82 29.26
N THR A 51 19.99 -41.69 28.54
CA THR A 51 20.98 -41.35 27.49
C THR A 51 22.15 -40.56 28.09
N PRO A 52 23.39 -41.09 28.06
CA PRO A 52 24.54 -40.36 28.57
C PRO A 52 24.76 -39.03 27.85
N GLY A 53 25.09 -37.98 28.61
CA GLY A 53 25.34 -36.64 28.08
C GLY A 53 24.08 -35.78 27.89
N TRP A 54 22.88 -36.29 28.19
CA TRP A 54 21.64 -35.51 28.12
C TRP A 54 21.18 -35.08 29.52
N ALA A 55 20.58 -33.89 29.59
CA ALA A 55 19.86 -33.37 30.74
C ALA A 55 18.37 -33.33 30.42
N TYR A 56 17.52 -33.71 31.39
CA TYR A 56 16.07 -33.73 31.21
C TYR A 56 15.48 -32.33 31.29
N ALA A 57 14.95 -31.82 30.17
CA ALA A 57 14.31 -30.51 30.08
C ALA A 57 12.76 -30.58 30.04
N GLY A 58 12.18 -31.77 30.13
CA GLY A 58 10.75 -31.99 30.23
C GLY A 58 10.11 -32.68 29.02
N VAL A 59 8.90 -33.19 29.22
CA VAL A 59 8.03 -33.66 28.13
C VAL A 59 6.80 -32.77 28.09
N PHE A 60 6.62 -32.07 26.98
CA PHE A 60 5.52 -31.14 26.75
C PHE A 60 4.43 -31.82 25.95
N THR A 61 3.18 -31.64 26.35
CA THR A 61 2.07 -32.40 25.78
C THR A 61 0.87 -31.54 25.45
N ASP A 62 0.16 -31.89 24.38
CA ASP A 62 -1.15 -31.33 24.05
C ASP A 62 -2.20 -32.44 23.87
N GLU A 63 -3.40 -32.22 24.43
CA GLU A 63 -4.58 -33.09 24.36
C GLU A 63 -5.68 -32.51 23.47
N GLY A 64 -6.52 -33.37 22.87
CA GLY A 64 -7.83 -32.95 22.36
C GLY A 64 -7.85 -32.07 21.11
N ILE A 65 -6.83 -32.13 20.25
CA ILE A 65 -6.78 -31.30 19.05
C ILE A 65 -7.51 -31.97 17.88
N THR A 66 -8.81 -31.66 17.74
CA THR A 66 -9.53 -31.85 16.48
C THR A 66 -9.06 -30.80 15.46
N GLY A 67 -9.04 -31.16 14.17
CA GLY A 67 -8.52 -30.32 13.08
C GLY A 67 -9.16 -28.94 12.92
N THR A 68 -10.25 -28.66 13.64
CA THR A 68 -11.06 -27.43 13.59
C THR A 68 -11.01 -26.57 14.87
N SER A 69 -10.34 -27.00 15.94
CA SER A 69 -10.26 -26.22 17.19
C SER A 69 -8.99 -25.36 17.27
N THR A 70 -9.18 -24.05 17.39
CA THR A 70 -8.13 -23.04 17.66
C THR A 70 -7.71 -22.97 19.14
N LYS A 71 -8.29 -23.79 20.03
CA LYS A 71 -7.99 -23.74 21.47
C LYS A 71 -6.91 -24.74 21.90
N SER A 72 -5.88 -24.18 22.55
CA SER A 72 -4.86 -24.74 23.44
C SER A 72 -3.81 -25.71 22.86
N ARG A 73 -2.79 -25.15 22.18
CA ARG A 73 -1.44 -25.78 22.04
C ARG A 73 -0.50 -25.29 23.15
N GLN A 74 -0.98 -25.30 24.40
CA GLN A 74 -0.24 -24.73 25.51
C GLN A 74 1.08 -25.48 25.72
N GLY A 75 1.11 -26.81 25.54
CA GLY A 75 2.33 -27.61 25.64
C GLY A 75 3.38 -27.20 24.60
N LEU A 76 2.99 -26.99 23.34
CA LEU A 76 3.94 -26.46 22.35
C LEU A 76 4.40 -25.05 22.71
N ALA A 77 3.49 -24.17 23.16
CA ALA A 77 3.84 -22.81 23.54
C ALA A 77 4.85 -22.77 24.71
N ASP A 78 4.67 -23.65 25.70
CA ASP A 78 5.55 -23.78 26.85
C ASP A 78 6.93 -24.34 26.44
N LEU A 79 6.95 -25.31 25.53
CA LEU A 79 8.20 -25.81 24.94
C LEU A 79 8.98 -24.68 24.24
N LEU A 80 8.29 -23.91 23.38
CA LEU A 80 8.91 -22.78 22.67
C LEU A 80 9.41 -21.71 23.64
N LYS A 81 8.68 -21.45 24.74
CA LYS A 81 9.14 -20.55 25.80
C LYS A 81 10.42 -21.08 26.47
N GLY A 82 10.49 -22.37 26.77
CA GLY A 82 11.68 -23.02 27.31
C GLY A 82 12.88 -22.91 26.37
N ALA A 83 12.67 -23.16 25.08
CA ALA A 83 13.69 -23.00 24.04
C ALA A 83 14.19 -21.55 23.94
N ARG A 84 13.28 -20.55 23.90
CA ARG A 84 13.65 -19.12 23.86
C ARG A 84 14.47 -18.67 25.07
N SER A 85 14.27 -19.31 26.23
CA SER A 85 15.07 -19.04 27.43
C SER A 85 16.43 -19.76 27.46
N GLY A 86 16.77 -20.52 26.42
CA GLY A 86 18.01 -21.32 26.35
C GLY A 86 17.99 -22.58 27.22
N GLY A 87 16.80 -23.01 27.69
CA GLY A 87 16.63 -24.17 28.55
C GLY A 87 16.46 -25.50 27.78
N VAL A 88 16.47 -25.46 26.45
CA VAL A 88 16.30 -26.62 25.58
C VAL A 88 17.29 -26.51 24.43
N ASP A 89 18.09 -27.55 24.20
CA ASP A 89 19.05 -27.67 23.10
C ASP A 89 18.54 -28.66 22.03
N ILE A 90 17.75 -29.67 22.42
CA ILE A 90 17.13 -30.65 21.51
C ILE A 90 15.67 -30.87 21.88
N VAL A 91 14.81 -30.93 20.86
CA VAL A 91 13.41 -31.36 20.94
C VAL A 91 13.25 -32.71 20.24
N LEU A 92 12.83 -33.73 20.97
CA LEU A 92 12.44 -35.02 20.40
C LEU A 92 10.96 -35.00 20.02
N CYS A 93 10.65 -35.49 18.83
CA CYS A 93 9.28 -35.66 18.40
C CYS A 93 9.13 -36.95 17.58
N LYS A 94 8.03 -37.68 17.82
CA LYS A 94 7.80 -38.97 17.16
C LYS A 94 7.72 -38.87 15.63
N SER A 95 7.10 -37.82 15.12
CA SER A 95 7.01 -37.57 13.68
C SER A 95 6.71 -36.12 13.37
N ILE A 96 6.97 -35.71 12.13
CA ILE A 96 6.65 -34.38 11.61
C ILE A 96 5.19 -33.98 11.90
N SER A 97 4.26 -34.89 11.61
CA SER A 97 2.82 -34.67 11.85
C SER A 97 2.48 -34.47 13.33
N ARG A 98 3.33 -34.91 14.28
CA ARG A 98 3.09 -34.68 15.70
C ARG A 98 3.49 -33.27 16.11
N LEU A 99 4.46 -32.64 15.45
CA LEU A 99 4.88 -31.28 15.78
C LEU A 99 3.95 -30.19 15.22
N ALA A 100 3.32 -30.41 14.06
CA ALA A 100 2.49 -29.39 13.42
C ALA A 100 1.29 -29.96 12.67
N ARG A 101 0.28 -29.12 12.44
CA ARG A 101 -0.97 -29.48 11.76
C ARG A 101 -0.89 -29.30 10.25
N ASN A 102 -0.14 -28.29 9.81
CA ASN A 102 0.09 -27.97 8.41
C ASN A 102 1.57 -27.65 8.19
N THR A 103 1.97 -27.60 6.92
CA THR A 103 3.34 -27.37 6.46
C THR A 103 3.87 -26.00 6.88
N VAL A 104 3.01 -24.97 6.93
CA VAL A 104 3.39 -23.60 7.31
C VAL A 104 3.75 -23.52 8.78
N ASP A 105 2.90 -24.05 9.66
CA ASP A 105 3.14 -24.12 11.11
C ASP A 105 4.41 -24.90 11.43
N LEU A 106 4.61 -26.02 10.72
CA LEU A 106 5.82 -26.84 10.85
C LEU A 106 7.07 -26.03 10.50
N LEU A 107 7.05 -25.39 9.33
CA LEU A 107 8.18 -24.61 8.83
C LEU A 107 8.51 -23.45 9.77
N ALA A 108 7.49 -22.74 10.27
CA ALA A 108 7.68 -21.65 11.21
C ALA A 108 8.28 -22.15 12.54
N THR A 109 7.72 -23.22 13.12
CA THR A 109 8.19 -23.80 14.39
C THR A 109 9.64 -24.28 14.28
N VAL A 110 9.98 -25.01 13.22
CA VAL A 110 11.32 -25.57 13.05
C VAL A 110 12.34 -24.46 12.74
N ARG A 111 11.99 -23.45 11.93
CA ARG A 111 12.88 -22.31 11.68
C ARG A 111 13.18 -21.54 12.96
N GLU A 112 12.15 -21.25 13.76
CA GLU A 112 12.33 -20.57 15.04
C GLU A 112 13.26 -21.36 15.97
N LEU A 113 13.01 -22.65 16.15
CA LEU A 113 13.87 -23.50 16.98
C LEU A 113 15.31 -23.55 16.45
N LYS A 114 15.48 -23.66 15.13
CA LYS A 114 16.79 -23.63 14.48
C LYS A 114 17.52 -22.30 14.68
N ASP A 115 16.84 -21.17 14.56
CA ASP A 115 17.40 -19.83 14.78
C ASP A 115 17.85 -19.64 16.25
N LEU A 116 17.20 -20.36 17.18
CA LEU A 116 17.60 -20.45 18.59
C LEU A 116 18.73 -21.48 18.85
N GLY A 117 19.20 -22.18 17.81
CA GLY A 117 20.21 -23.25 17.92
C GLY A 117 19.66 -24.58 18.43
N VAL A 118 18.34 -24.76 18.47
CA VAL A 118 17.66 -25.95 18.98
C VAL A 118 17.39 -26.94 17.86
N ALA A 119 17.89 -28.17 18.00
CA ALA A 119 17.63 -29.25 17.04
C ALA A 119 16.27 -29.90 17.30
N VAL A 120 15.47 -30.09 16.27
CA VAL A 120 14.29 -30.97 16.34
C VAL A 120 14.65 -32.30 15.71
N ARG A 121 14.45 -33.39 16.45
CA ARG A 121 14.69 -34.75 15.98
C ARG A 121 13.36 -35.47 15.78
N PHE A 122 13.08 -35.82 14.54
CA PHE A 122 11.92 -36.60 14.15
C PHE A 122 12.30 -38.08 14.08
N GLU A 123 11.76 -38.90 14.97
CA GLU A 123 12.14 -40.32 15.06
C GLU A 123 11.71 -41.13 13.82
N ARG A 124 10.45 -40.97 13.42
CA ARG A 124 9.88 -41.73 12.30
C ARG A 124 10.58 -41.42 10.99
N GLU A 125 10.79 -40.13 10.72
CA GLU A 125 11.45 -39.67 9.50
C GLU A 125 12.97 -39.79 9.57
N ARG A 126 13.53 -39.99 10.78
CA ARG A 126 14.97 -40.05 11.07
C ARG A 126 15.71 -38.77 10.64
N ILE A 127 15.09 -37.62 10.90
CA ILE A 127 15.61 -36.31 10.50
C ILE A 127 16.01 -35.52 11.75
N ASP A 128 17.20 -34.94 11.71
CA ASP A 128 17.64 -33.88 12.62
C ASP A 128 17.61 -32.54 11.86
N THR A 129 16.89 -31.54 12.36
CA THR A 129 16.69 -30.27 11.65
C THR A 129 17.94 -29.39 11.57
N LEU A 130 19.02 -29.71 12.28
CA LEU A 130 20.33 -29.07 12.12
C LEU A 130 21.26 -29.83 11.15
N SER A 131 20.81 -30.97 10.61
CA SER A 131 21.55 -31.76 9.62
C SER A 131 21.23 -31.33 8.17
N ALA A 132 22.01 -31.84 7.21
CA ALA A 132 21.75 -31.64 5.78
C ALA A 132 20.37 -32.16 5.33
N ASP A 133 19.92 -33.30 5.87
CA ASP A 133 18.58 -33.84 5.60
C ASP A 133 17.47 -32.92 6.17
N GLY A 134 17.76 -32.25 7.29
CA GLY A 134 16.92 -31.22 7.87
C GLY A 134 16.75 -29.99 6.98
N GLU A 135 17.84 -29.54 6.36
CA GLU A 135 17.81 -28.42 5.39
C GLU A 135 16.99 -28.77 4.13
N LEU A 136 17.14 -30.00 3.62
CA LEU A 136 16.35 -30.49 2.50
C LEU A 136 14.87 -30.52 2.85
N LEU A 137 14.51 -31.06 4.03
CA LEU A 137 13.14 -31.04 4.53
C LEU A 137 12.58 -29.62 4.59
N LEU A 138 13.31 -28.67 5.18
CA LEU A 138 12.88 -27.27 5.28
C LEU A 138 12.69 -26.61 3.91
N THR A 139 13.55 -26.94 2.95
CA THR A 139 13.44 -26.42 1.57
C THR A 139 12.20 -26.95 0.87
N LEU A 140 11.89 -28.24 1.01
CA LEU A 140 10.67 -28.84 0.46
C LEU A 140 9.42 -28.24 1.11
N LEU A 141 9.39 -28.15 2.44
CA LEU A 141 8.28 -27.54 3.19
C LEU A 141 8.05 -26.07 2.78
N ALA A 142 9.13 -25.30 2.60
CA ALA A 142 9.04 -23.94 2.10
C ALA A 142 8.44 -23.87 0.69
N SER A 143 8.83 -24.80 -0.19
CA SER A 143 8.29 -24.90 -1.55
C SER A 143 6.80 -25.22 -1.54
N PHE A 144 6.35 -26.16 -0.71
CA PHE A 144 4.93 -26.49 -0.54
C PHE A 144 4.12 -25.31 0.03
N ALA A 145 4.64 -24.64 1.07
CA ALA A 145 3.99 -23.47 1.65
C ALA A 145 3.83 -22.33 0.62
N GLN A 146 4.84 -22.13 -0.23
CA GLN A 146 4.78 -21.15 -1.31
C GLN A 146 3.73 -21.54 -2.35
N GLU A 147 3.63 -22.81 -2.74
CA GLU A 147 2.66 -23.28 -3.72
C GLU A 147 1.22 -23.23 -3.18
N GLU A 148 1.01 -23.58 -1.91
CA GLU A 148 -0.30 -23.47 -1.26
C GLU A 148 -0.78 -22.00 -1.23
N SER A 149 0.13 -21.06 -0.91
CA SER A 149 -0.16 -19.63 -0.96
C SER A 149 -0.51 -19.16 -2.38
N ARG A 150 0.23 -19.64 -3.39
CA ARG A 150 -0.05 -19.35 -4.81
C ARG A 150 -1.42 -19.88 -5.22
N SER A 151 -1.71 -21.14 -4.93
CA SER A 151 -2.98 -21.80 -5.24
C SER A 151 -4.16 -21.10 -4.57
N LEU A 152 -4.07 -20.78 -3.27
CA LEU A 152 -5.11 -20.02 -2.57
C LEU A 152 -5.36 -18.65 -3.21
N SER A 153 -4.28 -17.91 -3.54
CA SER A 153 -4.41 -16.62 -4.22
C SER A 153 -5.09 -16.76 -5.59
N GLN A 154 -4.74 -17.78 -6.36
CA GLN A 154 -5.36 -18.07 -7.65
C GLN A 154 -6.84 -18.41 -7.51
N ASN A 155 -7.22 -19.23 -6.52
CA ASN A 155 -8.61 -19.60 -6.25
C ASN A 155 -9.46 -18.38 -5.86
N VAL A 156 -8.95 -17.50 -4.99
CA VAL A 156 -9.63 -16.24 -4.64
C VAL A 156 -9.78 -15.35 -5.87
N LYS A 157 -8.73 -15.17 -6.68
CA LYS A 157 -8.80 -14.39 -7.93
C LYS A 157 -9.77 -15.00 -8.93
N TRP A 158 -9.85 -16.33 -9.02
CA TRP A 158 -10.78 -17.04 -9.88
C TRP A 158 -12.23 -16.84 -9.42
N ALA A 159 -12.51 -16.99 -8.12
CA ALA A 159 -13.84 -16.77 -7.56
C ALA A 159 -14.33 -15.33 -7.78
N ILE A 160 -13.46 -14.34 -7.55
CA ILE A 160 -13.78 -12.92 -7.81
C ILE A 160 -14.06 -12.69 -9.31
N ARG A 161 -13.23 -13.24 -10.21
CA ARG A 161 -13.44 -13.08 -11.66
C ARG A 161 -14.72 -13.75 -12.14
N ASN A 162 -15.05 -14.93 -11.62
CA ASN A 162 -16.31 -15.58 -11.95
C ASN A 162 -17.52 -14.79 -11.44
N ARG A 163 -17.41 -14.19 -10.24
CA ARG A 163 -18.43 -13.26 -9.76
C ARG A 163 -18.59 -12.06 -10.69
N TYR A 164 -17.50 -11.51 -11.23
CA TYR A 164 -17.59 -10.41 -12.19
C TYR A 164 -18.30 -10.80 -13.49
N LYS A 165 -18.07 -12.03 -13.99
CA LYS A 165 -18.76 -12.55 -15.19
C LYS A 165 -20.27 -12.63 -15.01
N SER A 166 -20.75 -12.86 -13.79
CA SER A 166 -22.18 -12.89 -13.46
C SER A 166 -22.70 -11.51 -13.00
N GLY A 167 -21.96 -10.42 -13.24
CA GLY A 167 -22.33 -9.06 -12.85
C GLY A 167 -22.18 -8.74 -11.35
N GLY A 168 -21.70 -9.68 -10.53
CA GLY A 168 -21.57 -9.49 -9.10
C GLY A 168 -20.38 -8.62 -8.70
N THR A 169 -20.54 -7.76 -7.70
CA THR A 169 -19.50 -6.82 -7.25
C THR A 169 -18.51 -7.44 -6.25
N ASN A 170 -17.32 -6.82 -6.15
CA ASN A 170 -16.35 -7.05 -5.08
C ASN A 170 -15.92 -5.72 -4.42
N SER A 171 -16.81 -4.72 -4.48
CA SER A 171 -16.65 -3.40 -3.91
C SER A 171 -17.98 -2.95 -3.33
N PHE A 172 -18.08 -3.06 -2.00
CA PHE A 172 -19.32 -2.93 -1.23
C PHE A 172 -19.47 -1.57 -0.53
N VAL A 173 -18.49 -0.68 -0.68
CA VAL A 173 -18.48 0.63 0.00
C VAL A 173 -18.52 1.73 -1.04
N VAL A 174 -19.65 2.44 -1.09
CA VAL A 174 -19.87 3.62 -1.94
C VAL A 174 -20.62 4.65 -1.11
N TYR A 175 -20.13 5.88 -1.07
CA TYR A 175 -20.84 6.98 -0.41
C TYR A 175 -22.17 7.24 -1.13
N GLY A 176 -23.27 7.42 -0.41
CA GLY A 176 -24.64 7.43 -0.96
C GLY A 176 -25.35 6.08 -0.85
N TYR A 177 -24.64 5.00 -0.57
CA TYR A 177 -25.19 3.64 -0.57
C TYR A 177 -24.82 2.82 0.67
N HIS A 178 -25.75 1.98 1.10
CA HIS A 178 -25.53 0.88 2.03
C HIS A 178 -25.54 -0.44 1.27
N TRP A 179 -24.74 -1.42 1.71
CA TRP A 179 -24.76 -2.77 1.17
C TRP A 179 -25.39 -3.69 2.21
N THR A 180 -26.58 -4.21 1.92
CA THR A 180 -27.31 -5.17 2.78
C THR A 180 -27.76 -6.34 1.90
N ASP A 181 -27.68 -7.56 2.41
CA ASP A 181 -28.29 -8.75 1.81
C ASP A 181 -27.94 -9.01 0.33
N GLY A 182 -26.77 -8.54 -0.11
CA GLY A 182 -26.31 -8.76 -1.48
C GLY A 182 -26.68 -7.65 -2.47
N GLU A 183 -27.28 -6.55 -2.00
CA GLU A 183 -27.73 -5.43 -2.85
C GLU A 183 -27.35 -4.07 -2.28
N PHE A 184 -27.36 -3.05 -3.15
CA PHE A 184 -27.16 -1.66 -2.75
C PHE A 184 -28.49 -0.95 -2.51
N THR A 185 -28.61 -0.32 -1.35
CA THR A 185 -29.73 0.56 -1.01
C THR A 185 -29.25 2.00 -0.84
N ILE A 186 -30.09 2.96 -1.25
CA ILE A 186 -29.74 4.38 -1.16
C ILE A 186 -29.84 4.85 0.29
N ILE A 187 -28.85 5.63 0.74
CA ILE A 187 -28.91 6.38 1.99
C ILE A 187 -29.32 7.81 1.62
N ASP A 188 -30.57 8.19 1.90
CA ASP A 188 -31.16 9.45 1.42
C ASP A 188 -30.33 10.69 1.79
N GLU A 189 -29.84 10.77 3.02
CA GLU A 189 -29.04 11.92 3.49
C GLU A 189 -27.70 12.05 2.75
N GLU A 190 -27.05 10.93 2.45
CA GLU A 190 -25.79 10.95 1.68
C GLU A 190 -26.08 11.18 0.18
N ALA A 191 -27.18 10.64 -0.34
CA ALA A 191 -27.61 10.83 -1.72
C ALA A 191 -27.95 12.30 -2.04
N LYS A 192 -28.53 13.05 -1.08
CA LYS A 192 -28.71 14.50 -1.20
C LYS A 192 -27.39 15.22 -1.45
N ILE A 193 -26.31 14.83 -0.77
CA ILE A 193 -24.97 15.39 -0.96
C ILE A 193 -24.42 15.05 -2.34
N VAL A 194 -24.63 13.81 -2.81
CA VAL A 194 -24.24 13.40 -4.17
C VAL A 194 -24.97 14.25 -5.22
N ARG A 195 -26.30 14.36 -5.14
CA ARG A 195 -27.10 15.17 -6.09
C ARG A 195 -26.65 16.64 -6.07
N LEU A 196 -26.46 17.20 -4.89
CA LEU A 196 -25.95 18.57 -4.73
C LEU A 196 -24.56 18.75 -5.35
N LEU A 197 -23.67 17.76 -5.21
CA LEU A 197 -22.35 17.81 -5.84
C LEU A 197 -22.44 17.85 -7.36
N PHE A 198 -23.27 17.00 -7.98
CA PHE A 198 -23.46 16.98 -9.43
C PHE A 198 -24.09 18.28 -9.93
N ALA A 199 -25.16 18.77 -9.28
CA ALA A 199 -25.81 20.03 -9.62
C ALA A 199 -24.84 21.23 -9.51
N ASN A 200 -24.17 21.36 -8.36
CA ASN A 200 -23.17 22.42 -8.16
C ASN A 200 -22.08 22.43 -9.22
N TYR A 201 -21.63 21.26 -9.67
CA TYR A 201 -20.58 21.18 -10.67
C TYR A 201 -21.03 21.77 -12.01
N LEU A 202 -22.26 21.45 -12.44
CA LEU A 202 -22.89 22.02 -13.64
C LEU A 202 -23.18 23.53 -13.48
N ASP A 203 -23.48 23.98 -12.26
CA ASP A 203 -23.62 25.41 -11.92
C ASP A 203 -22.28 26.17 -11.83
N GLY A 204 -21.16 25.53 -12.23
CA GLY A 204 -19.83 26.15 -12.20
C GLY A 204 -19.16 26.20 -10.82
N ILE A 205 -19.77 25.62 -9.79
CA ILE A 205 -19.21 25.54 -8.44
C ILE A 205 -18.21 24.38 -8.38
N SER A 206 -16.94 24.70 -8.13
CA SER A 206 -15.86 23.70 -8.06
C SER A 206 -16.07 22.68 -6.93
N PRO A 207 -15.59 21.43 -7.09
CA PRO A 207 -15.62 20.41 -6.02
C PRO A 207 -15.00 20.87 -4.69
N GLU A 208 -13.94 21.70 -4.73
CA GLU A 208 -13.34 22.32 -3.54
C GLU A 208 -14.35 23.18 -2.77
N LYS A 209 -15.03 24.08 -3.47
CA LYS A 209 -16.01 24.99 -2.87
C LYS A 209 -17.17 24.21 -2.28
N THR A 210 -17.68 23.21 -2.99
CA THR A 210 -18.74 22.33 -2.47
C THR A 210 -18.29 21.57 -1.21
N ALA A 211 -17.07 21.03 -1.20
CA ALA A 211 -16.52 20.35 -0.02
C ALA A 211 -16.36 21.31 1.17
N THR A 212 -15.85 22.53 0.94
CA THR A 212 -15.73 23.56 1.97
C THR A 212 -17.08 23.95 2.54
N MET A 213 -18.05 24.25 1.68
CA MET A 213 -19.43 24.60 2.08
C MET A 213 -20.06 23.50 2.95
N LEU A 214 -19.98 22.24 2.52
CA LEU A 214 -20.54 21.12 3.30
C LEU A 214 -19.82 20.94 4.64
N ASN A 215 -18.50 21.12 4.67
CA ASN A 215 -17.74 21.04 5.91
C ASN A 215 -18.11 22.16 6.89
N GLU A 216 -18.33 23.39 6.40
CA GLU A 216 -18.77 24.55 7.18
C GLU A 216 -20.17 24.36 7.74
N GLN A 217 -21.06 23.70 6.99
CA GLN A 217 -22.38 23.25 7.45
C GLN A 217 -22.33 22.06 8.43
N GLY A 218 -21.14 21.64 8.87
CA GLY A 218 -20.96 20.53 9.80
C GLY A 218 -21.17 19.13 9.19
N LYS A 219 -21.41 19.00 7.89
CA LYS A 219 -21.56 17.70 7.23
C LYS A 219 -20.22 16.97 7.15
N ARG A 220 -20.22 15.64 7.32
CA ARG A 220 -19.02 14.79 7.34
C ARG A 220 -19.23 13.52 6.53
N SER A 221 -18.11 12.89 6.14
CA SER A 221 -18.10 11.55 5.55
C SER A 221 -18.58 10.50 6.56
N ARG A 222 -18.91 9.29 6.08
CA ARG A 222 -19.42 8.19 6.91
C ARG A 222 -18.48 7.81 8.08
N GLY A 223 -17.17 8.00 7.92
CA GLY A 223 -16.17 7.78 8.98
C GLY A 223 -15.91 9.01 9.86
N GLY A 224 -16.73 10.06 9.79
CA GLY A 224 -16.57 11.31 10.56
C GLY A 224 -15.54 12.30 9.99
N GLY A 225 -14.79 11.91 8.95
CA GLY A 225 -13.79 12.77 8.31
C GLY A 225 -14.41 13.92 7.50
N ARG A 226 -13.63 14.98 7.29
CA ARG A 226 -13.98 16.12 6.42
C ARG A 226 -14.08 15.68 4.95
N PHE A 227 -14.90 16.39 4.18
CA PHE A 227 -14.91 16.27 2.73
C PHE A 227 -13.71 16.98 2.10
N TYR A 228 -13.17 16.40 1.04
CA TYR A 228 -12.06 16.96 0.26
C TYR A 228 -12.45 17.01 -1.22
N GLY A 229 -12.06 18.09 -1.91
CA GLY A 229 -12.35 18.26 -3.34
C GLY A 229 -11.78 17.12 -4.22
N SER A 230 -10.68 16.50 -3.80
CA SER A 230 -10.11 15.33 -4.49
C SER A 230 -11.03 14.10 -4.46
N VAL A 231 -11.77 13.90 -3.36
CA VAL A 231 -12.78 12.82 -3.24
C VAL A 231 -13.99 13.14 -4.11
N PHE A 232 -14.45 14.39 -4.08
CA PHE A 232 -15.61 14.82 -4.87
C PHE A 232 -15.36 14.74 -6.39
N ARG A 233 -14.16 15.06 -6.88
CA ARG A 233 -13.80 14.80 -8.28
C ARG A 233 -13.96 13.33 -8.66
N ARG A 234 -13.48 12.42 -7.80
CA ARG A 234 -13.63 10.98 -8.03
C ARG A 234 -15.09 10.53 -7.97
N MET A 235 -15.93 11.21 -7.19
CA MET A 235 -17.37 10.94 -7.15
C MET A 235 -18.07 11.38 -8.44
N LEU A 236 -17.70 12.53 -9.01
CA LEU A 236 -18.26 13.01 -10.29
C LEU A 236 -18.00 12.04 -11.45
N GLU A 237 -16.88 11.32 -11.44
CA GLU A 237 -16.51 10.34 -12.48
C GLU A 237 -17.01 8.91 -12.17
N ASN A 238 -17.73 8.70 -11.06
CA ASN A 238 -18.14 7.37 -10.62
C ASN A 238 -19.50 6.98 -11.22
N GLU A 239 -19.49 6.10 -12.23
CA GLU A 239 -20.66 5.63 -12.97
C GLU A 239 -21.75 4.98 -12.08
N ARG A 240 -21.38 4.56 -10.87
CA ARG A 240 -22.29 3.96 -9.90
C ARG A 240 -23.41 4.87 -9.47
N TYR A 241 -23.21 6.19 -9.56
CA TYR A 241 -24.26 7.16 -9.25
C TYR A 241 -25.38 7.19 -10.30
N LYS A 242 -25.10 6.83 -11.56
CA LYS A 242 -26.12 6.60 -12.60
C LYS A 242 -26.61 5.15 -12.67
N GLY A 243 -26.33 4.35 -11.64
CA GLY A 243 -26.78 2.96 -11.54
C GLY A 243 -25.97 1.95 -12.35
N CYS A 244 -24.88 2.34 -13.00
CA CYS A 244 -24.01 1.45 -13.77
C CYS A 244 -22.76 1.06 -12.97
N GLN A 245 -22.07 -0.01 -13.35
CA GLN A 245 -20.80 -0.37 -12.71
C GLN A 245 -19.84 -1.03 -13.70
N MET A 246 -18.62 -0.51 -13.76
CA MET A 246 -17.52 -1.21 -14.42
C MET A 246 -16.78 -2.08 -13.40
N LEU A 247 -16.79 -3.39 -13.64
CA LEU A 247 -16.10 -4.39 -12.83
C LEU A 247 -14.68 -4.63 -13.35
N GLN A 248 -13.81 -5.05 -12.42
CA GLN A 248 -12.41 -5.37 -12.73
C GLN A 248 -11.57 -4.18 -13.28
N LYS A 249 -11.87 -2.95 -12.83
CA LYS A 249 -11.05 -1.74 -13.13
C LYS A 249 -9.60 -1.85 -12.65
N MET A 250 -9.35 -2.67 -11.63
CA MET A 250 -8.05 -2.86 -11.02
C MET A 250 -7.76 -4.35 -10.86
N TYR A 251 -6.49 -4.73 -10.90
CA TYR A 251 -6.04 -6.09 -10.61
C TYR A 251 -4.71 -6.08 -9.85
N ARG A 252 -4.32 -7.24 -9.31
CA ARG A 252 -2.98 -7.45 -8.74
C ARG A 252 -2.18 -8.33 -9.71
N PRO A 253 -1.14 -7.80 -10.39
CA PRO A 253 -0.38 -8.54 -11.37
C PRO A 253 0.27 -9.80 -10.80
N THR A 254 0.94 -9.67 -9.66
CA THR A 254 1.58 -10.78 -8.95
C THR A 254 1.07 -10.90 -7.52
N ILE A 255 1.44 -11.97 -6.81
CA ILE A 255 1.09 -12.16 -5.39
C ILE A 255 1.90 -11.21 -4.52
N GLN A 256 3.15 -10.94 -4.91
CA GLN A 256 4.10 -10.09 -4.21
C GLN A 256 3.88 -8.59 -4.51
N ALA A 257 3.05 -8.24 -5.49
CA ALA A 257 2.76 -6.85 -5.83
C ALA A 257 2.18 -6.12 -4.59
N PRO A 258 2.80 -5.01 -4.14
CA PRO A 258 2.39 -4.32 -2.92
C PRO A 258 1.00 -3.67 -3.10
N THR A 259 0.70 -3.20 -4.31
CA THR A 259 -0.52 -2.46 -4.65
C THR A 259 -1.24 -3.07 -5.85
N ARG A 260 -2.45 -2.56 -6.13
CA ARG A 260 -3.23 -2.94 -7.31
C ARG A 260 -2.84 -2.01 -8.47
N SER A 261 -2.83 -2.52 -9.68
CA SER A 261 -2.67 -1.76 -10.92
C SER A 261 -4.02 -1.52 -11.57
N PHE A 262 -4.14 -0.46 -12.36
CA PHE A 262 -5.27 -0.25 -13.27
C PHE A 262 -5.26 -1.35 -14.33
N ASN A 263 -6.46 -1.72 -14.80
CA ASN A 263 -6.66 -2.67 -15.87
C ASN A 263 -6.97 -1.92 -17.15
N ASP A 264 -5.97 -1.82 -18.02
CA ASP A 264 -6.01 -1.10 -19.29
C ASP A 264 -6.12 -2.05 -20.49
N GLY A 265 -6.33 -3.35 -20.24
CA GLY A 265 -6.56 -4.37 -21.26
C GLY A 265 -5.99 -5.74 -20.91
N GLU A 266 -5.24 -5.85 -19.81
CA GLU A 266 -4.57 -7.10 -19.41
C GLU A 266 -5.56 -8.16 -18.96
N LEU A 267 -6.74 -7.75 -18.47
CA LEU A 267 -7.82 -8.65 -18.10
C LEU A 267 -9.17 -8.13 -18.60
N PRO A 268 -10.17 -9.01 -18.79
CA PRO A 268 -11.52 -8.59 -19.12
C PRO A 268 -12.07 -7.60 -18.08
N ARG A 269 -12.80 -6.59 -18.58
CA ARG A 269 -13.64 -5.70 -17.78
C ARG A 269 -15.10 -5.96 -18.15
N TYR A 270 -16.00 -5.81 -17.19
CA TYR A 270 -17.41 -6.10 -17.39
C TYR A 270 -18.21 -4.86 -17.02
N TRP A 271 -18.92 -4.32 -18.02
CA TRP A 271 -19.90 -3.27 -17.79
C TRP A 271 -21.21 -3.90 -17.35
N VAL A 272 -21.75 -3.42 -16.23
CA VAL A 272 -23.02 -3.89 -15.68
C VAL A 272 -23.97 -2.70 -15.60
N GLU A 273 -25.01 -2.75 -16.41
CA GLU A 273 -26.12 -1.81 -16.35
C GLU A 273 -27.03 -2.16 -15.18
N GLN A 274 -27.71 -1.16 -14.60
CA GLN A 274 -28.64 -1.36 -13.47
C GLN A 274 -28.04 -2.12 -12.27
N ALA A 275 -26.73 -2.00 -12.08
CA ALA A 275 -25.99 -2.64 -11.00
C ALA A 275 -26.37 -2.09 -9.61
N LEU A 276 -26.89 -0.86 -9.55
CA LEU A 276 -27.32 -0.17 -8.33
C LEU A 276 -28.53 0.73 -8.64
N PRO A 277 -29.38 1.04 -7.63
CA PRO A 277 -30.34 2.12 -7.77
C PRO A 277 -29.65 3.45 -8.10
N ALA A 278 -30.13 4.15 -9.13
CA ALA A 278 -29.51 5.41 -9.55
C ALA A 278 -29.81 6.54 -8.55
N ILE A 279 -28.79 7.30 -8.15
CA ILE A 279 -28.95 8.52 -7.33
C ILE A 279 -29.19 9.75 -8.23
N ILE A 280 -28.57 9.76 -9.41
CA ILE A 280 -28.74 10.74 -10.49
C ILE A 280 -29.14 10.02 -11.77
N ASP A 281 -29.80 10.71 -12.69
CA ASP A 281 -30.10 10.15 -14.01
C ASP A 281 -28.86 10.14 -14.92
N GLU A 282 -28.98 9.39 -16.02
CA GLU A 282 -27.92 9.25 -17.01
C GLU A 282 -27.60 10.59 -17.70
N ALA A 283 -28.62 11.39 -18.01
CA ALA A 283 -28.45 12.69 -18.65
C ALA A 283 -27.58 13.65 -17.82
N MET A 284 -27.81 13.72 -16.51
CA MET A 284 -27.01 14.52 -15.59
C MET A 284 -25.57 14.01 -15.49
N PHE A 285 -25.38 12.68 -15.41
CA PHE A 285 -24.03 12.11 -15.37
C PHE A 285 -23.25 12.42 -16.63
N ASP A 286 -23.88 12.24 -17.80
CA ASP A 286 -23.26 12.46 -19.10
C ASP A 286 -22.95 13.96 -19.32
N ALA A 287 -23.84 14.86 -18.90
CA ALA A 287 -23.59 16.30 -18.89
C ALA A 287 -22.38 16.67 -18.03
N VAL A 288 -22.24 16.06 -16.85
CA VAL A 288 -21.05 16.24 -15.99
C VAL A 288 -19.79 15.70 -16.65
N GLN A 289 -19.84 14.55 -17.33
CA GLN A 289 -18.66 14.03 -18.03
C GLN A 289 -18.23 14.94 -19.19
N ALA A 290 -19.20 15.47 -19.95
CA ALA A 290 -18.94 16.43 -21.01
C ALA A 290 -18.31 17.72 -20.46
N GLU A 291 -18.83 18.23 -19.34
CA GLU A 291 -18.27 19.40 -18.66
C GLU A 291 -16.85 19.14 -18.13
N ILE A 292 -16.59 17.95 -17.56
CA ILE A 292 -15.23 17.55 -17.15
C ILE A 292 -14.28 17.54 -18.35
N ALA A 293 -14.69 16.98 -19.49
CA ALA A 293 -13.89 16.93 -20.70
C ALA A 293 -13.60 18.34 -21.23
N TYR A 294 -14.62 19.18 -21.33
CA TYR A 294 -14.49 20.59 -21.72
C TYR A 294 -13.53 21.36 -20.81
N ARG A 295 -13.65 21.23 -19.48
CA ARG A 295 -12.74 21.89 -18.54
C ARG A 295 -11.30 21.36 -18.62
N ARG A 296 -11.10 20.09 -18.99
CA ARG A 296 -9.76 19.53 -19.22
C ARG A 296 -9.12 20.12 -20.48
N GLU A 297 -9.91 20.32 -21.54
CA GLU A 297 -9.46 20.91 -22.81
C GLU A 297 -9.14 22.41 -22.68
N VAL A 298 -10.06 23.19 -22.11
CA VAL A 298 -9.88 24.64 -21.88
C VAL A 298 -8.87 24.92 -20.76
N GLY A 299 -8.67 23.96 -19.86
CA GLY A 299 -7.70 24.03 -18.78
C GLY A 299 -8.07 25.07 -17.71
N PRO A 300 -7.08 25.75 -17.10
CA PRO A 300 -7.31 26.65 -15.97
C PRO A 300 -8.29 27.80 -16.24
N ALA A 301 -8.49 28.19 -17.51
CA ALA A 301 -9.42 29.24 -17.90
C ALA A 301 -10.90 28.85 -17.68
N ALA A 302 -11.22 27.56 -17.65
CA ALA A 302 -12.59 27.07 -17.47
C ALA A 302 -13.09 27.18 -16.02
N THR A 303 -12.18 27.30 -15.05
CA THR A 303 -12.53 27.57 -13.65
C THR A 303 -11.47 28.49 -13.06
N PRO A 304 -11.51 29.79 -13.41
CA PRO A 304 -10.48 30.73 -13.00
C PRO A 304 -10.53 30.89 -11.48
N SER A 305 -9.37 30.76 -10.85
CA SER A 305 -9.17 31.08 -9.43
C SER A 305 -8.44 32.42 -9.28
N LYS A 306 -8.38 32.96 -8.06
CA LYS A 306 -7.59 34.17 -7.75
C LYS A 306 -6.10 34.03 -8.15
N ASN A 307 -5.60 32.80 -8.28
CA ASN A 307 -4.23 32.50 -8.67
C ASN A 307 -4.09 32.12 -10.16
N THR A 308 -5.15 32.25 -10.96
CA THR A 308 -5.11 32.01 -12.41
C THR A 308 -4.76 33.31 -13.13
N GLY A 309 -3.99 33.21 -14.22
CA GLY A 309 -3.60 34.31 -15.10
C GLY A 309 -3.07 33.77 -16.43
N VAL A 310 -2.62 34.63 -17.33
CA VAL A 310 -2.20 34.22 -18.69
C VAL A 310 -1.09 33.16 -18.68
N PHE A 311 -0.18 33.21 -17.71
CA PHE A 311 0.91 32.23 -17.61
C PHE A 311 0.51 30.90 -16.96
N THR A 312 -0.71 30.76 -16.42
CA THR A 312 -1.14 29.52 -15.76
C THR A 312 -1.20 28.39 -16.77
N GLY A 313 -0.41 27.34 -16.53
CA GLY A 313 -0.31 26.19 -17.44
C GLY A 313 0.64 26.38 -18.62
N ARG A 314 1.20 27.59 -18.82
CA ARG A 314 2.17 27.87 -19.90
C ARG A 314 3.62 27.75 -19.46
N ILE A 315 3.93 27.94 -18.18
CA ILE A 315 5.31 27.84 -17.67
C ILE A 315 5.61 26.41 -17.21
N CYS A 316 6.56 25.74 -17.86
CA CYS A 316 7.01 24.39 -17.56
C CYS A 316 8.47 24.35 -17.11
N CYS A 317 8.80 23.47 -16.16
CA CYS A 317 10.18 23.22 -15.75
C CYS A 317 10.84 22.19 -16.68
N ALA A 318 11.92 22.56 -17.37
CA ALA A 318 12.67 21.65 -18.25
C ALA A 318 13.24 20.42 -17.50
N VAL A 319 13.56 20.57 -16.21
CA VAL A 319 14.19 19.50 -15.41
C VAL A 319 13.19 18.44 -14.95
N CYS A 320 11.98 18.85 -14.52
CA CYS A 320 11.01 17.91 -13.93
C CYS A 320 9.69 17.80 -14.69
N GLY A 321 9.52 18.55 -15.79
CA GLY A 321 8.32 18.55 -16.63
C GLY A 321 7.05 19.08 -15.97
N LYS A 322 7.14 19.65 -14.75
CA LYS A 322 5.97 20.14 -14.02
C LYS A 322 5.74 21.62 -14.26
N ASN A 323 4.46 22.00 -14.31
CA ASN A 323 4.05 23.39 -14.45
C ASN A 323 4.34 24.21 -13.20
N TYR A 324 4.70 25.48 -13.40
CA TYR A 324 4.83 26.44 -12.32
C TYR A 324 3.45 26.88 -11.81
N GLN A 325 3.38 27.13 -10.50
CA GLN A 325 2.19 27.65 -9.84
C GLN A 325 2.38 29.12 -9.47
N ARG A 326 1.37 29.93 -9.76
CA ARG A 326 1.30 31.30 -9.27
C ARG A 326 1.10 31.31 -7.75
N LYS A 327 1.92 32.09 -7.05
CA LYS A 327 1.88 32.28 -5.61
C LYS A 327 1.96 33.77 -5.31
N THR A 328 1.41 34.15 -4.17
CA THR A 328 1.49 35.51 -3.63
C THR A 328 2.29 35.47 -2.34
N ARG A 329 3.29 36.34 -2.22
CA ARG A 329 4.00 36.58 -0.96
C ARG A 329 3.60 37.95 -0.44
N THR A 330 3.12 38.00 0.79
CA THR A 330 2.75 39.23 1.50
C THR A 330 3.78 39.50 2.60
N TYR A 331 4.35 40.70 2.61
CA TYR A 331 5.28 41.17 3.64
C TYR A 331 4.52 41.67 4.88
N LYS A 332 5.23 41.80 6.01
CA LYS A 332 4.67 42.38 7.24
C LYS A 332 4.15 43.81 7.05
N SER A 333 4.69 44.56 6.08
CA SER A 333 4.23 45.90 5.70
C SER A 333 2.87 45.91 4.98
N GLY A 334 2.29 44.75 4.66
CA GLY A 334 1.08 44.63 3.85
C GLY A 334 1.32 44.63 2.34
N THR A 335 2.51 45.01 1.88
CA THR A 335 2.89 44.93 0.46
C THR A 335 2.94 43.46 0.02
N SER A 336 2.40 43.15 -1.16
CA SER A 336 2.45 41.80 -1.72
C SER A 336 2.99 41.80 -3.15
N TYR A 337 3.61 40.69 -3.55
CA TYR A 337 4.00 40.47 -4.93
C TYR A 337 3.70 39.03 -5.35
N LYS A 338 3.55 38.84 -6.66
CA LYS A 338 3.23 37.56 -7.27
C LYS A 338 4.46 36.96 -7.93
N PHE A 339 4.59 35.65 -7.81
CA PHE A 339 5.70 34.90 -8.37
C PHE A 339 5.23 33.50 -8.75
N TRP A 340 6.00 32.87 -9.62
CA TRP A 340 5.76 31.54 -10.13
C TRP A 340 6.81 30.60 -9.55
N ARG A 341 6.34 29.50 -8.98
CA ARG A 341 7.19 28.48 -8.35
C ARG A 341 6.88 27.12 -8.95
N CYS A 342 7.92 26.36 -9.31
CA CYS A 342 7.77 24.98 -9.77
C CYS A 342 6.93 24.15 -8.80
N TRP A 343 6.00 23.34 -9.31
CA TRP A 343 5.14 22.49 -8.47
C TRP A 343 5.94 21.57 -7.54
N SER A 344 7.07 21.02 -7.99
CA SER A 344 7.94 20.16 -7.17
C SER A 344 8.43 20.86 -5.90
N ALA A 345 8.66 22.18 -5.95
CA ALA A 345 9.03 22.99 -4.79
C ALA A 345 7.84 23.40 -3.91
N CYS A 346 6.60 23.15 -4.36
CA CYS A 346 5.38 23.42 -3.60
C CYS A 346 4.93 22.25 -2.73
N THR A 347 5.43 21.03 -2.97
CA THR A 347 4.93 19.80 -2.34
C THR A 347 5.65 19.41 -1.04
N GLY A 348 6.48 20.29 -0.47
CA GLY A 348 7.13 20.08 0.84
C GLY A 348 8.39 19.21 0.84
N ASN A 349 8.78 18.62 -0.29
CA ASN A 349 9.96 17.76 -0.42
C ASN A 349 11.23 18.51 -0.87
N GLY A 350 11.36 19.80 -0.52
CA GLY A 350 12.43 20.67 -1.02
C GLY A 350 12.24 21.08 -2.48
N ASN A 351 13.33 21.50 -3.16
CA ASN A 351 13.33 21.90 -4.58
C ASN A 351 14.30 21.01 -5.39
N PRO A 352 13.96 19.74 -5.64
CA PRO A 352 14.91 18.78 -6.24
C PRO A 352 15.30 19.13 -7.69
N CYS A 353 14.47 19.92 -8.39
CA CYS A 353 14.74 20.37 -9.75
C CYS A 353 15.55 21.68 -9.81
N GLY A 354 15.91 22.29 -8.68
CA GLY A 354 16.66 23.55 -8.64
C GLY A 354 15.93 24.79 -9.20
N GLY A 355 14.74 24.63 -9.78
CA GLY A 355 14.01 25.70 -10.47
C GLY A 355 13.80 26.96 -9.63
N HIS A 356 14.18 28.11 -10.18
CA HIS A 356 14.08 29.41 -9.52
C HIS A 356 12.63 29.89 -9.39
N ASN A 357 12.38 30.79 -8.43
CA ASN A 357 11.10 31.51 -8.37
C ASN A 357 11.12 32.64 -9.41
N LEU A 358 10.18 32.62 -10.35
CA LEU A 358 10.10 33.65 -11.40
C LEU A 358 9.15 34.75 -10.93
N ARG A 359 9.59 36.01 -10.90
CA ARG A 359 8.66 37.11 -10.58
C ARG A 359 7.64 37.26 -11.70
N GLU A 360 6.38 37.51 -11.35
CA GLU A 360 5.36 37.74 -12.37
C GLU A 360 5.69 38.98 -13.21
N THR A 361 6.12 40.06 -12.56
CA THR A 361 6.54 41.30 -13.23
C THR A 361 7.71 41.12 -14.20
N LEU A 362 8.60 40.15 -13.94
CA LEU A 362 9.68 39.81 -14.86
C LEU A 362 9.13 39.19 -16.13
N LEU A 363 8.23 38.21 -16.00
CA LEU A 363 7.60 37.55 -17.14
C LEU A 363 6.78 38.55 -17.96
N GLU A 364 6.05 39.44 -17.29
CA GLU A 364 5.29 40.53 -17.92
C GLU A 364 6.20 41.44 -18.75
N GLN A 365 7.33 41.87 -18.17
CA GLN A 365 8.31 42.72 -18.86
C GLN A 365 8.92 42.01 -20.07
N VAL A 366 9.40 40.77 -19.89
CA VAL A 366 10.01 39.99 -20.98
C VAL A 366 9.02 39.76 -22.13
N CYS A 367 7.75 39.49 -21.81
CA CYS A 367 6.73 39.34 -22.84
C CYS A 367 6.44 40.65 -23.58
N ALA A 368 6.36 41.78 -22.87
CA ALA A 368 6.14 43.07 -23.52
C ALA A 368 7.28 43.45 -24.46
N ASP A 369 8.53 43.25 -24.02
CA ASP A 369 9.73 43.53 -24.81
C ASP A 369 9.81 42.60 -26.03
N MET A 370 9.55 41.29 -25.84
CA MET A 370 9.58 40.29 -26.92
C MET A 370 8.48 40.50 -27.97
N LEU A 371 7.27 40.90 -27.54
CA LEU A 371 6.14 41.15 -28.44
C LEU A 371 6.11 42.57 -29.01
N GLY A 372 7.06 43.44 -28.61
CA GLY A 372 7.15 44.82 -29.07
C GLY A 372 5.97 45.70 -28.65
N THR A 373 5.28 45.37 -27.55
CA THR A 373 4.10 46.11 -27.07
C THR A 373 4.51 47.23 -26.12
N GLN A 374 3.74 48.33 -26.05
CA GLN A 374 4.00 49.46 -25.13
C GLN A 374 3.82 49.11 -23.63
N GLY A 375 3.51 47.85 -23.31
CA GLY A 375 3.29 47.33 -21.98
C GLY A 375 2.80 45.88 -22.03
N PHE A 376 2.64 45.25 -20.87
CA PHE A 376 2.13 43.88 -20.80
C PHE A 376 0.66 43.81 -21.19
N ASP A 377 0.38 43.09 -22.27
CA ASP A 377 -0.97 42.74 -22.70
C ASP A 377 -1.22 41.22 -22.55
N PRO A 378 -2.05 40.78 -21.59
CA PRO A 378 -2.33 39.36 -21.39
C PRO A 378 -3.09 38.71 -22.56
N VAL A 379 -3.79 39.48 -23.41
CA VAL A 379 -4.47 38.92 -24.58
C VAL A 379 -3.44 38.53 -25.64
N SER A 380 -2.58 39.47 -26.05
CA SER A 380 -1.48 39.20 -26.99
C SER A 380 -0.58 38.06 -26.53
N VAL A 381 -0.24 38.01 -25.24
CA VAL A 381 0.56 36.91 -24.67
C VAL A 381 -0.19 35.58 -24.73
N GLY A 382 -1.50 35.58 -24.48
CA GLY A 382 -2.32 34.37 -24.54
C GLY A 382 -2.42 33.76 -25.93
N GLU A 383 -2.42 34.61 -26.97
CA GLU A 383 -2.49 34.22 -28.38
C GLU A 383 -1.13 33.82 -28.96
N GLN A 384 -0.07 34.56 -28.62
CA GLN A 384 1.23 34.39 -29.26
C GLN A 384 2.19 33.48 -28.49
N VAL A 385 2.07 33.37 -27.16
CA VAL A 385 2.96 32.53 -26.33
C VAL A 385 2.27 31.21 -25.98
N VAL A 386 2.78 30.13 -26.56
CA VAL A 386 2.25 28.77 -26.37
C VAL A 386 2.80 28.16 -25.09
N MET A 387 4.11 28.26 -24.86
CA MET A 387 4.80 27.67 -23.72
C MET A 387 6.01 28.51 -23.32
N ILE A 388 6.35 28.49 -22.04
CA ILE A 388 7.58 29.06 -21.49
C ILE A 388 8.31 27.92 -20.77
N GLU A 389 9.44 27.50 -21.32
CA GLU A 389 10.29 26.49 -20.69
C GLU A 389 11.33 27.18 -19.78
N ALA A 390 11.41 26.77 -18.52
CA ALA A 390 12.35 27.30 -17.54
C ALA A 390 13.45 26.28 -17.22
N PHE A 391 14.70 26.64 -17.48
CA PHE A 391 15.89 25.85 -17.18
C PHE A 391 17.00 26.74 -16.61
N GLU A 392 17.47 26.43 -15.41
CA GLU A 392 18.52 27.20 -14.71
C GLU A 392 18.31 28.73 -14.79
N HIS A 393 19.17 29.41 -15.54
CA HIS A 393 19.22 30.84 -15.74
C HIS A 393 18.71 31.24 -17.14
N GLN A 394 17.80 30.47 -17.73
CA GLN A 394 17.23 30.75 -19.04
C GLN A 394 15.73 30.43 -19.07
N LEU A 395 14.98 31.29 -19.76
CA LEU A 395 13.60 31.05 -20.18
C LEU A 395 13.55 30.91 -21.69
N THR A 396 12.95 29.85 -22.21
CA THR A 396 12.71 29.68 -23.64
C THR A 396 11.23 29.86 -23.92
N PHE A 397 10.88 30.90 -24.68
CA PHE A 397 9.51 31.18 -25.09
C PHE A 397 9.22 30.50 -26.43
N HIS A 398 8.19 29.66 -26.44
CA HIS A 398 7.69 29.01 -27.65
C HIS A 398 6.49 29.79 -28.16
N LEU A 399 6.64 30.36 -29.36
CA LEU A 399 5.63 31.21 -29.98
C LEU A 399 4.70 30.40 -30.91
N ALA A 400 3.52 30.94 -31.17
CA ALA A 400 2.49 30.29 -31.99
C ALA A 400 2.91 30.12 -33.46
N ASP A 401 3.85 30.94 -33.94
CA ASP A 401 4.46 30.84 -35.27
C ASP A 401 5.55 29.75 -35.36
N GLY A 402 5.85 29.06 -34.24
CA GLY A 402 6.90 28.04 -34.13
C GLY A 402 8.27 28.57 -33.74
N THR A 403 8.44 29.89 -33.58
CA THR A 403 9.70 30.51 -33.16
C THR A 403 9.99 30.19 -31.70
N MET A 404 11.27 29.96 -31.39
CA MET A 404 11.77 29.77 -30.02
C MET A 404 12.73 30.89 -29.64
N THR A 405 12.39 31.64 -28.60
CA THR A 405 13.16 32.80 -28.14
C THR A 405 13.75 32.54 -26.75
N PRO A 406 15.07 32.29 -26.63
CA PRO A 406 15.74 32.15 -25.34
C PRO A 406 16.02 33.52 -24.71
N VAL A 407 15.78 33.64 -23.40
CA VAL A 407 15.99 34.84 -22.60
C VAL A 407 16.81 34.48 -21.37
N GLY A 408 17.97 35.11 -21.22
CA GLY A 408 18.87 34.91 -20.08
C GLY A 408 18.36 35.56 -18.80
N LEU A 409 18.57 34.88 -17.69
CA LEU A 409 18.31 35.34 -16.33
C LEU A 409 19.61 35.42 -15.54
N THR A 410 19.67 36.31 -14.56
CA THR A 410 20.68 36.33 -13.51
C THR A 410 20.46 35.20 -12.49
N SER A 411 21.44 34.95 -11.63
CA SER A 411 21.35 33.96 -10.55
C SER A 411 20.22 34.20 -9.55
N GLU A 412 19.73 35.44 -9.46
CA GLU A 412 18.57 35.82 -8.66
C GLU A 412 17.23 35.73 -9.41
N GLY A 413 17.23 35.32 -10.68
CA GLY A 413 16.03 35.28 -11.52
C GLY A 413 15.54 36.67 -11.94
N ARG A 414 16.46 37.58 -12.30
CA ARG A 414 16.18 38.87 -12.97
C ARG A 414 16.72 38.82 -14.40
N LEU A 415 16.33 39.72 -15.31
CA LEU A 415 16.95 39.81 -16.64
C LEU A 415 18.48 39.98 -16.52
N ALA A 416 19.24 39.23 -17.32
CA ALA A 416 20.69 39.28 -17.39
C ALA A 416 21.21 40.48 -18.18
#